data_AF-A0A1V4RQZ6-F1
#
_entry.id   AF-A0A1V4RQZ6-F1
#
_cell.length_a   1.000
_cell.length_b   1.000
_cell.length_c   1.000
_cell.angle_alpha   90.00
_cell.angle_beta   90.00
_cell.angle_gamma   90.00
#
_symmetry.space_group_name_H-M   'P 1'
#
loop_
_entity.id
_entity.type
_entity.pdbx_description
1 polymer ?
#
loop_
_entity_poly.entity_id
_entity_poly.type
_entity_poly.pdbx_seq_one_letter_code
_entity_poly.pdbx_strand_id
1 'polypeptide(L)'
;MIANIRAGRIVQGGSSITQQTAKNIFRREKRSYRAKIKELIQAILLARRYSKQEILEMYCNQFFVTSFGKGLKIAAQYFFGKSPKDLDLVEAAFIAGSVKAPNRYNPFIKKTETEKHMAMRLAKARKDYVLSRMLKMKFITRAQYLKAKKQPVPFKEGKITYRLNVVLDYVRNQLDSKYFKDILHEEGIDNIATSGISIYTSISAPIQKAALSNLRNNLSLLDIKLNGYNLKARQQQFKKEVKKGFNREPLQNQQPFFARISQIYKEKQRPRIVVCWKNGGGIITYQGMKKVADAWLKWRFGNWAHINKRYLVSFLSNLRKGDLIPVRMVTSSESGRARLELSWLPELQGGIVVMHDGMLKAMVGGFKNCFFNRAVDAKRQFGSVFKPLVYTAALQLKWNILDILDNTRGVFQFEDTVYLPRPDHKPRSKEVSMVWAGAKSENLATVWLLCHLTDRLNLDEFRKVMNIVNLDQQDNESYTAYKKRLRDKRGIVINNMALKQAAFNLSKEQVKTDVIFSGHEDILKYLSHLHLHIDTSGLKLKPEEKRDILRFDFNRLLQA
;
A
#
# COMPACT_ATOMS: atom_id res chain seq x y z
N MET A 1 47.84 0.35 34.02
CA MET A 1 48.15 1.78 34.27
C MET A 1 49.47 1.90 35.03
N ILE A 2 49.65 1.19 36.15
CA ILE A 2 50.92 1.08 36.90
C ILE A 2 52.12 0.69 36.00
N ALA A 3 51.93 -0.27 35.09
CA ALA A 3 52.97 -0.68 34.12
C ALA A 3 53.36 0.39 33.08
N ASN A 4 52.46 1.31 32.72
CA ASN A 4 52.76 2.41 31.78
C ASN A 4 53.42 3.60 32.48
N ILE A 5 53.12 3.80 33.77
CA ILE A 5 53.73 4.83 34.60
C ILE A 5 55.20 4.49 34.89
N ARG A 6 55.53 3.21 35.13
CA ARG A 6 56.92 2.75 35.31
C ARG A 6 57.78 2.82 34.04
N ALA A 7 57.19 2.87 32.85
CA ALA A 7 57.93 2.67 31.59
C ALA A 7 58.14 3.95 30.76
N GLY A 8 57.62 5.11 31.18
CA GLY A 8 57.76 6.39 30.46
C GLY A 8 57.13 6.45 29.05
N ARG A 9 56.61 5.33 28.55
CA ARG A 9 55.92 5.18 27.26
C ARG A 9 54.73 4.23 27.41
N ILE A 10 53.78 4.30 26.49
CA ILE A 10 52.60 3.42 26.50
C ILE A 10 53.05 1.99 26.12
N VAL A 11 53.29 1.12 27.11
CA VAL A 11 53.76 -0.27 26.91
C VAL A 11 52.58 -1.25 26.81
N GLN A 12 51.51 -1.04 27.56
CA GLN A 12 50.24 -1.74 27.42
C GLN A 12 49.16 -0.76 26.95
N GLY A 13 48.84 -0.81 25.66
CA GLY A 13 47.65 -0.18 25.13
C GLY A 13 46.44 -1.09 25.34
N GLY A 14 45.39 -0.62 26.02
CA GLY A 14 44.13 -1.34 26.00
C GLY A 14 43.13 -0.81 27.01
N SER A 15 42.21 0.03 26.55
CA SER A 15 40.96 0.23 27.27
C SER A 15 40.25 -1.12 27.40
N SER A 16 39.85 -1.50 28.61
CA SER A 16 39.12 -2.76 28.85
C SER A 16 37.85 -2.80 27.99
N ILE A 17 37.31 -4.00 27.73
CA ILE A 17 36.02 -4.14 26.99
C ILE A 17 34.97 -3.21 27.62
N THR A 18 34.90 -3.16 28.96
CA THR A 18 34.02 -2.23 29.68
C THR A 18 34.26 -0.76 29.36
N GLN A 19 35.52 -0.31 29.29
CA GLN A 19 35.84 1.07 28.90
C GLN A 19 35.48 1.36 27.44
N GLN A 20 35.64 0.38 26.54
CA GLN A 20 35.21 0.54 25.15
C GLN A 20 33.68 0.55 25.02
N THR A 21 32.97 -0.26 25.79
CA THR A 21 31.50 -0.25 25.89
C THR A 21 31.01 1.12 26.36
N ALA A 22 31.55 1.64 27.46
CA ALA A 22 31.20 2.96 27.99
C ALA A 22 31.38 4.07 26.95
N LYS A 23 32.53 4.06 26.26
CA LYS A 23 32.84 5.02 25.19
C LYS A 23 31.89 4.97 23.99
N ASN A 24 31.39 3.77 23.66
CA ASN A 24 30.47 3.59 22.55
C ASN A 24 29.03 3.98 22.92
N ILE A 25 28.61 3.76 24.18
CA ILE A 25 27.27 4.11 24.67
C ILE A 25 27.13 5.62 24.90
N PHE A 26 28.07 6.24 25.62
CA PHE A 26 27.94 7.64 26.08
C PHE A 26 28.45 8.70 25.07
N ARG A 27 28.74 8.29 23.82
CA ARG A 27 29.33 9.10 22.74
C ARG A 27 30.72 9.68 23.07
N ARG A 28 31.47 10.02 22.01
CA ARG A 28 32.86 10.48 22.11
C ARG A 28 32.91 12.00 22.29
N GLU A 29 33.28 12.48 23.47
CA GLU A 29 33.68 13.88 23.65
C GLU A 29 35.10 14.13 23.07
N LYS A 30 35.44 15.39 22.76
CA LYS A 30 36.77 15.78 22.26
C LYS A 30 37.87 15.27 23.21
N ARG A 31 39.05 14.93 22.68
CA ARG A 31 40.16 14.35 23.46
C ARG A 31 40.64 15.34 24.52
N SER A 32 40.22 15.16 25.77
CA SER A 32 40.71 15.89 26.94
C SER A 32 40.98 14.93 28.10
N TYR A 33 41.85 15.32 29.03
CA TYR A 33 42.11 14.56 30.25
C TYR A 33 40.85 14.42 31.11
N ARG A 34 40.00 15.46 31.18
CA ARG A 34 38.69 15.41 31.85
C ARG A 34 37.76 14.37 31.23
N ALA A 35 37.67 14.32 29.90
CA ALA A 35 36.88 13.29 29.20
C ALA A 35 37.42 11.87 29.49
N LYS A 36 38.73 11.73 29.66
CA LYS A 36 39.37 10.44 30.00
C LYS A 36 39.01 9.94 31.40
N ILE A 37 38.93 10.85 32.38
CA ILE A 37 38.50 10.56 33.75
C ILE A 37 36.99 10.21 33.76
N LYS A 38 36.18 10.98 33.03
CA LYS A 38 34.74 10.70 32.86
C LYS A 38 34.49 9.32 32.24
N GLU A 39 35.22 8.96 31.18
CA GLU A 39 35.19 7.62 30.56
C GLU A 39 35.54 6.52 31.58
N LEU A 40 36.52 6.76 32.46
CA LEU A 40 36.93 5.80 33.48
C LEU A 40 35.82 5.61 34.53
N ILE A 41 35.23 6.69 35.03
CA ILE A 41 34.13 6.65 36.00
C ILE A 41 32.91 5.92 35.40
N GLN A 42 32.53 6.25 34.16
CA GLN A 42 31.44 5.57 33.46
C GLN A 42 31.69 4.07 33.30
N ALA A 43 32.94 3.66 33.02
CA ALA A 43 33.30 2.25 32.93
C ALA A 43 33.23 1.52 34.28
N ILE A 44 33.60 2.20 35.38
CA ILE A 44 33.46 1.65 36.75
C ILE A 44 31.99 1.49 37.11
N LEU A 45 31.16 2.50 36.84
CA LEU A 45 29.71 2.45 37.07
C LEU A 45 29.04 1.31 36.28
N LEU A 46 29.42 1.14 35.01
CA LEU A 46 28.99 0.00 34.19
C LEU A 46 29.39 -1.34 34.80
N ALA A 47 30.65 -1.48 35.24
CA ALA A 47 31.15 -2.72 35.85
C ALA A 47 30.49 -3.05 37.21
N ARG A 48 30.01 -2.03 37.93
CA ARG A 48 29.33 -2.21 39.22
C ARG A 48 27.87 -2.61 39.05
N ARG A 49 27.21 -2.13 37.99
CA ARG A 49 25.76 -2.32 37.77
C ARG A 49 25.42 -3.50 36.86
N TYR A 50 26.34 -3.91 35.99
CA TYR A 50 26.13 -4.98 35.02
C TYR A 50 27.21 -6.06 35.12
N SER A 51 26.81 -7.30 34.88
CA SER A 51 27.71 -8.45 34.79
C SER A 51 28.67 -8.35 33.60
N LYS A 52 29.75 -9.14 33.64
CA LYS A 52 30.71 -9.20 32.52
C LYS A 52 30.06 -9.69 31.22
N GLN A 53 29.05 -10.55 31.32
CA GLN A 53 28.31 -11.05 30.16
C GLN A 53 27.46 -9.95 29.52
N GLU A 54 26.70 -9.19 30.31
CA GLU A 54 25.90 -8.06 29.81
C GLU A 54 26.78 -6.97 29.19
N ILE A 55 27.93 -6.66 29.81
CA ILE A 55 28.86 -5.68 29.25
C ILE A 55 29.43 -6.15 27.91
N LEU A 56 29.71 -7.45 27.77
CA LEU A 56 30.15 -8.03 26.51
C LEU A 56 29.03 -8.04 25.47
N GLU A 57 27.80 -8.31 25.86
CA GLU A 57 26.63 -8.22 24.98
C GLU A 57 26.45 -6.79 24.46
N MET A 58 26.46 -5.80 25.35
CA MET A 58 26.41 -4.39 24.97
C MET A 58 27.56 -4.02 24.03
N TYR A 59 28.79 -4.48 24.31
CA TYR A 59 29.94 -4.26 23.43
C TYR A 59 29.70 -4.83 22.03
N CYS A 60 29.25 -6.08 21.95
CA CYS A 60 28.98 -6.81 20.72
C CYS A 60 27.84 -6.20 19.90
N ASN A 61 26.94 -5.43 20.51
CA ASN A 61 25.81 -4.78 19.84
C ASN A 61 26.05 -3.31 19.47
N GLN A 62 27.15 -2.69 19.90
CA GLN A 62 27.38 -1.25 19.72
C GLN A 62 28.37 -0.86 18.62
N PHE A 63 29.16 -1.79 18.08
CA PHE A 63 30.11 -1.45 17.02
C PHE A 63 29.40 -1.22 15.67
N PHE A 64 29.78 -0.15 14.98
CA PHE A 64 29.11 0.28 13.74
C PHE A 64 29.49 -0.57 12.53
N VAL A 65 28.48 -0.96 11.74
CA VAL A 65 28.62 -1.67 10.47
C VAL A 65 27.99 -0.79 9.38
N THR A 66 28.77 -0.45 8.36
CA THR A 66 28.45 0.58 7.36
C THR A 66 27.02 0.46 6.81
N SER A 67 26.25 1.54 6.85
CA SER A 67 24.91 1.70 6.24
C SER A 67 23.78 0.75 6.68
N PHE A 68 24.06 -0.27 7.50
CA PHE A 68 23.08 -1.29 7.89
C PHE A 68 22.77 -1.36 9.39
N GLY A 69 23.55 -0.69 10.24
CA GLY A 69 23.28 -0.58 11.68
C GLY A 69 24.49 -0.88 12.56
N LYS A 70 24.26 -1.44 13.74
CA LYS A 70 25.31 -1.79 14.71
C LYS A 70 25.22 -3.26 15.11
N GLY A 71 26.37 -3.84 15.45
CA GLY A 71 26.47 -5.08 16.19
C GLY A 71 26.85 -6.33 15.37
N LEU A 72 27.12 -7.41 16.12
CA LEU A 72 27.64 -8.68 15.61
C LEU A 72 26.70 -9.35 14.61
N LYS A 73 25.39 -9.33 14.86
CA LYS A 73 24.38 -9.88 13.95
C LYS A 73 24.40 -9.18 12.60
N ILE A 74 24.45 -7.85 12.61
CA ILE A 74 24.51 -7.06 11.38
C ILE A 74 25.83 -7.31 10.65
N ALA A 75 26.96 -7.42 11.37
CA ALA A 75 28.27 -7.70 10.76
C ALA A 75 28.33 -9.09 10.10
N ALA A 76 27.83 -10.12 10.77
CA ALA A 76 27.78 -11.49 10.26
C ALA A 76 26.94 -11.57 8.98
N GLN A 77 25.75 -10.94 9.00
CA GLN A 77 24.89 -10.87 7.84
C GLN A 77 25.52 -10.05 6.71
N TYR A 78 26.11 -8.89 7.01
CA TYR A 78 26.70 -8.01 6.01
C TYR A 78 27.93 -8.62 5.31
N PHE A 79 28.88 -9.16 6.07
CA PHE A 79 30.12 -9.69 5.49
C PHE A 79 29.97 -11.07 4.88
N PHE A 80 29.13 -11.92 5.46
CA PHE A 80 29.10 -13.36 5.14
C PHE A 80 27.71 -13.89 4.80
N GLY A 81 26.64 -13.13 5.03
CA GLY A 81 25.27 -13.59 4.82
C GLY A 81 24.84 -14.68 5.80
N LYS A 82 25.41 -14.69 7.01
CA LYS A 82 25.24 -15.72 8.03
C LYS A 82 24.69 -15.15 9.34
N SER A 83 24.04 -16.00 10.14
CA SER A 83 23.77 -15.73 11.55
C SER A 83 25.07 -15.81 12.37
N PRO A 84 25.22 -15.06 13.48
CA PRO A 84 26.40 -15.18 14.35
C PRO A 84 26.73 -16.60 14.81
N LYS A 85 25.72 -17.46 14.97
CA LYS A 85 25.88 -18.87 15.36
C LYS A 85 26.53 -19.74 14.27
N ASP A 86 26.46 -19.31 13.02
CA ASP A 86 26.93 -20.07 11.85
C ASP A 86 28.32 -19.61 11.36
N LEU A 87 28.94 -18.68 12.09
CA LEU A 87 30.27 -18.16 11.75
C LEU A 87 31.36 -19.20 12.04
N ASP A 88 32.25 -19.40 11.09
CA ASP A 88 33.44 -20.19 11.31
C ASP A 88 34.57 -19.39 11.99
N LEU A 89 35.67 -20.06 12.33
CA LEU A 89 36.82 -19.46 13.01
C LEU A 89 37.45 -18.29 12.20
N VAL A 90 37.48 -18.37 10.87
CA VAL A 90 38.05 -17.34 10.00
C VAL A 90 37.17 -16.11 9.99
N GLU A 91 35.87 -16.31 9.85
CA GLU A 91 34.84 -15.25 9.83
C GLU A 91 34.75 -14.54 11.18
N ALA A 92 34.76 -15.30 12.29
CA ALA A 92 34.76 -14.77 13.65
C ALA A 92 36.04 -13.96 13.94
N ALA A 93 37.21 -14.49 13.58
CA ALA A 93 38.49 -13.79 13.75
C ALA A 93 38.56 -12.49 12.94
N PHE A 94 37.97 -12.48 11.74
CA PHE A 94 37.86 -11.25 10.95
C PHE A 94 36.95 -10.21 11.63
N ILE A 95 35.73 -10.59 12.05
CA ILE A 95 34.80 -9.65 12.71
C ILE A 95 35.43 -9.07 13.98
N ALA A 96 36.00 -9.91 14.85
CA ALA A 96 36.68 -9.45 16.06
C ALA A 96 37.85 -8.51 15.75
N GLY A 97 38.60 -8.79 14.68
CA GLY A 97 39.71 -7.95 14.23
C GLY A 97 39.28 -6.61 13.62
N SER A 98 38.14 -6.59 12.92
CA SER A 98 37.69 -5.45 12.12
C SER A 98 37.16 -4.29 12.95
N VAL A 99 36.67 -4.55 14.18
CA VAL A 99 36.15 -3.53 15.12
C VAL A 99 37.12 -2.37 15.32
N LYS A 100 38.44 -2.60 15.24
CA LYS A 100 39.46 -1.55 15.37
C LYS A 100 39.38 -0.48 14.29
N ALA A 101 39.02 -0.85 13.06
CA ALA A 101 38.92 0.06 11.92
C ALA A 101 38.02 -0.55 10.81
N PRO A 102 36.68 -0.57 11.00
CA PRO A 102 35.77 -1.34 10.14
C PRO A 102 35.87 -0.97 8.66
N ASN A 103 35.88 0.33 8.34
CA ASN A 103 35.97 0.84 6.96
C ASN A 103 37.32 0.57 6.29
N ARG A 104 38.38 0.29 7.05
CA ARG A 104 39.72 -0.02 6.49
C ARG A 104 39.78 -1.44 5.91
N TYR A 105 39.03 -2.35 6.51
CA TYR A 105 39.04 -3.77 6.15
C TYR A 105 37.83 -4.19 5.30
N ASN A 106 36.93 -3.25 4.99
CA ASN A 106 35.70 -3.50 4.26
C ASN A 106 35.92 -3.31 2.74
N PRO A 107 35.85 -4.37 1.92
CA PRO A 107 36.00 -4.25 0.47
C PRO A 107 34.73 -3.69 -0.21
N PHE A 108 33.53 -3.83 0.37
CA PHE A 108 32.28 -3.46 -0.29
C PHE A 108 32.05 -1.94 -0.41
N ILE A 109 32.80 -1.15 0.36
CA ILE A 109 32.71 0.32 0.33
C ILE A 109 33.78 0.95 -0.58
N LYS A 110 34.63 0.13 -1.21
CA LYS A 110 35.73 0.58 -2.07
C LYS A 110 35.24 0.73 -3.50
N LYS A 111 35.69 1.79 -4.17
CA LYS A 111 35.16 2.17 -5.49
C LYS A 111 35.93 1.49 -6.62
N THR A 112 37.25 1.35 -6.47
CA THR A 112 38.11 0.75 -7.49
C THR A 112 38.51 -0.69 -7.13
N GLU A 113 38.87 -1.48 -8.13
CA GLU A 113 39.26 -2.88 -7.91
C GLU A 113 40.59 -2.99 -7.15
N THR A 114 41.51 -2.07 -7.37
CA THR A 114 42.78 -1.97 -6.64
C THR A 114 42.57 -1.71 -5.15
N GLU A 115 41.65 -0.80 -4.79
CA GLU A 115 41.27 -0.53 -3.41
C GLU A 115 40.60 -1.74 -2.74
N LYS A 116 39.75 -2.48 -3.47
CA LYS A 116 39.13 -3.72 -2.97
C LYS A 116 40.19 -4.77 -2.64
N HIS A 117 41.11 -5.05 -3.56
CA HIS A 117 42.20 -5.99 -3.31
C HIS A 117 43.09 -5.56 -2.14
N MET A 118 43.37 -4.26 -2.01
CA MET A 118 44.11 -3.74 -0.86
C MET A 118 43.34 -3.95 0.45
N ALA A 119 42.03 -3.67 0.48
CA ALA A 119 41.17 -3.90 1.63
C ALA A 119 41.11 -5.38 2.03
N MET A 120 41.00 -6.29 1.05
CA MET A 120 41.03 -7.74 1.29
C MET A 120 42.38 -8.22 1.86
N ARG A 121 43.50 -7.65 1.38
CA ARG A 121 44.84 -7.94 1.91
C ARG A 121 44.97 -7.48 3.37
N LEU A 122 44.50 -6.27 3.66
CA LEU A 122 44.48 -5.72 5.02
C LEU A 122 43.55 -6.54 5.95
N ALA A 123 42.39 -6.97 5.44
CA ALA A 123 41.47 -7.85 6.14
C ALA A 123 42.12 -9.19 6.50
N LYS A 124 42.81 -9.82 5.54
CA LYS A 124 43.56 -11.06 5.76
C LYS A 124 44.64 -10.87 6.83
N ALA A 125 45.48 -9.84 6.71
CA ALA A 125 46.52 -9.55 7.69
C ALA A 125 45.93 -9.31 9.09
N ARG A 126 44.78 -8.64 9.18
CA ARG A 126 44.10 -8.39 10.45
C ARG A 126 43.51 -9.66 11.06
N LYS A 127 42.89 -10.52 10.24
CA LYS A 127 42.42 -11.85 10.65
C LYS A 127 43.59 -12.72 11.14
N ASP A 128 44.69 -12.77 10.39
CA ASP A 128 45.91 -13.54 10.74
C ASP A 128 46.50 -13.07 12.08
N TYR A 129 46.49 -11.75 12.35
CA TYR A 129 46.87 -11.20 13.64
C TYR A 129 45.98 -11.73 14.79
N VAL A 130 44.65 -11.73 14.63
CA VAL A 130 43.73 -12.24 15.65
C VAL A 130 43.95 -13.74 15.90
N LEU A 131 44.06 -14.53 14.84
CA LEU A 131 44.35 -15.96 14.94
C LEU A 131 45.66 -16.24 15.69
N SER A 132 46.71 -15.43 15.46
CA SER A 132 47.99 -15.58 16.18
C SER A 132 47.86 -15.31 17.68
N ARG A 133 46.98 -14.37 18.07
CA ARG A 133 46.71 -14.07 19.48
C ARG A 133 45.88 -15.18 20.12
N MET A 134 44.89 -15.72 19.40
CA MET A 134 44.10 -16.86 19.88
C MET A 134 44.97 -18.10 20.12
N LEU A 135 45.93 -18.38 19.22
CA LEU A 135 46.88 -19.48 19.41
C LEU A 135 47.78 -19.24 20.65
N LYS A 136 48.35 -18.04 20.79
CA LYS A 136 49.19 -17.69 21.96
C LYS A 136 48.43 -17.80 23.28
N MET A 137 47.13 -17.50 23.26
CA MET A 137 46.24 -17.60 24.42
C MET A 137 45.58 -18.99 24.56
N LYS A 138 46.00 -19.98 23.75
CA LYS A 138 45.50 -21.37 23.76
C LYS A 138 44.00 -21.55 23.49
N PHE A 139 43.34 -20.58 22.83
CA PHE A 139 41.94 -20.72 22.40
C PHE A 139 41.75 -21.59 21.16
N ILE A 140 42.82 -21.82 20.38
CA ILE A 140 42.81 -22.67 19.18
C ILE A 140 44.07 -23.53 19.13
N THR A 141 43.99 -24.68 18.46
CA THR A 141 45.14 -25.56 18.27
C THR A 141 46.05 -25.06 17.14
N ARG A 142 47.30 -25.54 17.12
CA ARG A 142 48.25 -25.22 16.03
C ARG A 142 47.73 -25.68 14.66
N ALA A 143 47.05 -26.82 14.61
CA ALA A 143 46.41 -27.33 13.39
C ALA A 143 45.30 -26.38 12.90
N GLN A 144 44.41 -25.94 13.79
CA GLN A 144 43.36 -24.97 13.46
C GLN A 144 43.95 -23.64 12.98
N TYR A 145 44.99 -23.13 13.65
CA TYR A 145 45.69 -21.91 13.25
C TYR A 145 46.27 -22.00 11.85
N LEU A 146 47.03 -23.07 11.54
CA LEU A 146 47.64 -23.25 10.22
C LEU A 146 46.59 -23.37 9.11
N LYS A 147 45.48 -24.08 9.37
CA LYS A 147 44.35 -24.20 8.46
C LYS A 147 43.68 -22.84 8.21
N ALA A 148 43.32 -22.13 9.27
CA ALA A 148 42.63 -20.83 9.20
C ALA A 148 43.51 -19.70 8.63
N LYS A 149 44.83 -19.75 8.84
CA LYS A 149 45.78 -18.76 8.30
C LYS A 149 45.88 -18.82 6.78
N LYS A 150 45.86 -20.03 6.20
CA LYS A 150 45.90 -20.24 4.74
C LYS A 150 44.63 -19.73 4.04
N GLN A 151 43.48 -19.80 4.71
CA GLN A 151 42.20 -19.38 4.12
C GLN A 151 42.10 -17.85 4.00
N PRO A 152 41.69 -17.31 2.83
CA PRO A 152 41.32 -15.90 2.71
C PRO A 152 40.02 -15.62 3.50
N VAL A 153 39.73 -14.34 3.76
CA VAL A 153 38.44 -13.96 4.36
C VAL A 153 37.33 -14.14 3.30
N PRO A 154 36.33 -15.01 3.51
CA PRO A 154 35.37 -15.38 2.48
C PRO A 154 34.23 -14.35 2.36
N PHE A 155 34.55 -13.15 1.89
CA PHE A 155 33.54 -12.10 1.68
C PHE A 155 32.44 -12.57 0.72
N LYS A 156 31.19 -12.59 1.19
CA LYS A 156 30.02 -13.03 0.40
C LYS A 156 28.96 -11.96 0.18
N GLU A 157 29.23 -10.73 0.64
CA GLU A 157 28.32 -9.57 0.60
C GLU A 157 26.87 -9.98 0.87
N GLY A 158 26.57 -10.27 2.13
CA GLY A 158 25.23 -10.72 2.46
C GLY A 158 24.22 -9.61 2.22
N LYS A 159 23.10 -9.98 1.60
CA LYS A 159 22.02 -9.06 1.28
C LYS A 159 21.21 -8.78 2.54
N ILE A 160 21.45 -7.64 3.17
CA ILE A 160 20.53 -7.08 4.16
C ILE A 160 19.43 -6.36 3.40
N THR A 161 18.43 -7.10 2.95
CA THR A 161 17.24 -6.51 2.32
C THR A 161 16.13 -6.41 3.35
N TYR A 162 15.71 -5.19 3.65
CA TYR A 162 14.40 -4.97 4.28
C TYR A 162 13.32 -5.38 3.28
N ARG A 163 12.32 -6.13 3.74
CA ARG A 163 11.18 -6.47 2.90
C ARG A 163 10.39 -5.19 2.64
N LEU A 164 10.49 -4.67 1.42
CA LEU A 164 9.67 -3.55 0.97
C LEU A 164 8.21 -3.99 0.98
N ASN A 165 7.41 -3.42 1.88
CA ASN A 165 5.96 -3.56 1.85
C ASN A 165 5.32 -2.25 2.28
N VAL A 166 4.11 -2.00 1.77
CA VAL A 166 3.41 -0.73 2.02
C VAL A 166 2.99 -0.53 3.47
N VAL A 167 2.88 -1.60 4.26
CA VAL A 167 2.48 -1.53 5.68
C VAL A 167 3.61 -0.91 6.50
N LEU A 168 4.85 -1.37 6.29
CA LEU A 168 6.03 -0.84 6.95
C LEU A 168 6.30 0.61 6.53
N ASP A 169 6.10 0.92 5.24
CA ASP A 169 6.18 2.29 4.74
C ASP A 169 5.12 3.18 5.41
N TYR A 170 3.88 2.69 5.53
CA TYR A 170 2.80 3.41 6.22
C TYR A 170 3.11 3.63 7.71
N VAL A 171 3.51 2.58 8.44
CA VAL A 171 3.89 2.69 9.86
C VAL A 171 5.04 3.67 10.05
N ARG A 172 6.05 3.61 9.18
CA ARG A 172 7.16 4.56 9.21
C ARG A 172 6.69 6.00 8.98
N ASN A 173 5.81 6.23 8.00
CA ASN A 173 5.27 7.56 7.72
C ASN A 173 4.43 8.09 8.88
N GLN A 174 3.64 7.22 9.55
CA GLN A 174 2.90 7.61 10.75
C GLN A 174 3.84 7.98 11.91
N LEU A 175 4.89 7.19 12.14
CA LEU A 175 5.89 7.49 13.17
C LEU A 175 6.69 8.75 12.88
N ASP A 176 6.77 9.17 11.61
CA ASP A 176 7.41 10.42 11.19
C ASP A 176 6.46 11.64 11.23
N SER A 177 5.17 11.42 11.51
CA SER A 177 4.19 12.48 11.67
C SER A 177 4.46 13.30 12.94
N LYS A 178 4.00 14.56 12.94
CA LYS A 178 4.15 15.47 14.08
C LYS A 178 3.63 14.84 15.38
N TYR A 179 2.43 14.27 15.33
CA TYR A 179 1.78 13.63 16.47
C TYR A 179 2.67 12.58 17.16
N PHE A 180 3.27 11.66 16.41
CA PHE A 180 4.13 10.62 16.99
C PHE A 180 5.52 11.14 17.35
N LYS A 181 6.07 12.11 16.61
CA LYS A 181 7.35 12.74 16.94
C LYS A 181 7.30 13.45 18.28
N ASP A 182 6.23 14.19 18.56
CA ASP A 182 6.06 14.92 19.81
C ASP A 182 6.05 13.94 21.00
N ILE A 183 5.27 12.86 20.92
CA ILE A 183 5.22 11.78 21.93
C ILE A 183 6.59 11.11 22.12
N LEU A 184 7.27 10.76 21.03
CA LEU A 184 8.57 10.09 21.12
C LEU A 184 9.64 10.99 21.72
N HIS A 185 9.60 12.28 21.42
CA HIS A 185 10.55 13.26 21.96
C HIS A 185 10.35 13.48 23.46
N GLU A 186 9.10 13.51 23.94
CA GLU A 186 8.78 13.54 25.38
C GLU A 186 9.40 12.36 26.14
N GLU A 187 9.44 11.18 25.50
CA GLU A 187 10.08 9.97 26.02
C GLU A 187 11.60 9.90 25.76
N GLY A 188 12.22 10.99 25.27
CA GLY A 188 13.66 11.07 25.00
C GLY A 188 14.13 10.28 23.78
N ILE A 189 13.24 9.97 22.84
CA ILE A 189 13.52 9.20 21.62
C ILE A 189 13.63 10.13 20.40
N ASP A 190 14.84 10.63 20.14
CA ASP A 190 15.11 11.50 18.99
C ASP A 190 15.24 10.73 17.66
N ASN A 191 15.60 9.45 17.72
CA ASN A 191 15.81 8.63 16.54
C ASN A 191 15.36 7.18 16.75
N ILE A 192 14.19 6.89 16.18
CA ILE A 192 13.53 5.58 16.20
C ILE A 192 14.50 4.47 15.76
N ALA A 193 15.27 4.67 14.69
CA ALA A 193 16.13 3.64 14.13
C ALA A 193 17.28 3.21 15.06
N THR A 194 17.63 4.04 16.04
CA THR A 194 18.71 3.76 17.01
C THR A 194 18.23 3.58 18.43
N SER A 195 16.94 3.82 18.69
CA SER A 195 16.35 3.83 20.03
C SER A 195 16.13 2.44 20.63
N GLY A 196 16.08 1.40 19.79
CA GLY A 196 15.78 0.04 20.25
C GLY A 196 14.31 -0.20 20.62
N ILE A 197 13.41 0.73 20.30
CA ILE A 197 11.98 0.58 20.58
C ILE A 197 11.37 -0.60 19.81
N SER A 198 10.36 -1.20 20.42
CA SER A 198 9.52 -2.23 19.80
C SER A 198 8.19 -1.62 19.39
N ILE A 199 7.84 -1.76 18.10
CA ILE A 199 6.59 -1.24 17.55
C ILE A 199 5.59 -2.39 17.42
N TYR A 200 4.53 -2.34 18.23
CA TYR A 200 3.41 -3.26 18.16
C TYR A 200 2.30 -2.62 17.32
N THR A 201 1.75 -3.38 16.36
CA THR A 201 0.72 -2.87 15.45
C THR A 201 -0.52 -3.76 15.54
N SER A 202 -1.67 -3.22 15.14
CA SER A 202 -2.92 -3.97 15.05
C SER A 202 -3.00 -4.92 13.83
N ILE A 203 -1.94 -4.97 13.00
CA ILE A 203 -1.90 -5.79 11.79
C ILE A 203 -1.92 -7.26 12.15
N SER A 204 -2.92 -7.97 11.64
CA SER A 204 -3.04 -9.41 11.79
C SER A 204 -2.33 -10.12 10.66
N ALA A 205 -1.28 -10.88 10.99
CA ALA A 205 -0.53 -11.67 10.01
C ALA A 205 -1.41 -12.61 9.14
N PRO A 206 -2.38 -13.38 9.69
CA PRO A 206 -3.23 -14.22 8.85
C PRO A 206 -4.13 -13.40 7.91
N ILE A 207 -4.73 -12.31 8.40
CA ILE A 207 -5.59 -11.44 7.58
C ILE A 207 -4.77 -10.75 6.48
N GLN A 208 -3.57 -10.24 6.81
CA GLN A 208 -2.66 -9.63 5.85
C GLN A 208 -2.26 -10.59 4.73
N LYS A 209 -1.91 -11.84 5.09
CA LYS A 209 -1.56 -12.88 4.13
C LYS A 209 -2.75 -13.27 3.25
N ALA A 210 -3.93 -13.41 3.83
CA ALA A 210 -5.16 -13.72 3.12
C ALA A 210 -5.55 -12.59 2.15
N ALA A 211 -5.53 -11.33 2.61
CA ALA A 211 -5.82 -10.15 1.79
C ALA A 211 -4.88 -10.05 0.57
N LEU A 212 -3.57 -10.21 0.80
CA LEU A 212 -2.58 -10.14 -0.28
C LEU A 212 -2.73 -11.29 -1.29
N SER A 213 -2.95 -12.52 -0.81
CA SER A 213 -3.16 -13.68 -1.67
C SER A 213 -4.43 -13.55 -2.50
N ASN A 214 -5.55 -13.15 -1.87
CA ASN A 214 -6.82 -12.95 -2.56
C ASN A 214 -6.77 -11.80 -3.56
N LEU A 215 -6.14 -10.67 -3.23
CA LEU A 215 -5.96 -9.57 -4.16
C LEU A 215 -5.19 -10.02 -5.40
N ARG A 216 -4.07 -10.72 -5.21
CA ARG A 216 -3.26 -11.23 -6.33
C ARG A 216 -4.05 -12.18 -7.21
N ASN A 217 -4.70 -13.17 -6.61
CA ASN A 217 -5.47 -14.16 -7.35
C ASN A 217 -6.61 -13.50 -8.15
N ASN A 218 -7.39 -12.62 -7.52
CA ASN A 218 -8.55 -12.01 -8.17
C ASN A 218 -8.14 -10.97 -9.22
N LEU A 219 -7.11 -10.16 -8.98
CA LEU A 219 -6.61 -9.21 -10.00
C LEU A 219 -6.08 -9.95 -11.23
N SER A 220 -5.32 -11.04 -11.04
CA SER A 220 -4.86 -11.89 -12.14
C SER A 220 -6.02 -12.38 -13.02
N LEU A 221 -7.07 -12.91 -12.39
CA LEU A 221 -8.23 -13.46 -13.10
C LEU A 221 -9.09 -12.36 -13.73
N LEU A 222 -9.28 -11.23 -13.05
CA LEU A 222 -10.05 -10.10 -13.55
C LEU A 222 -9.37 -9.44 -14.75
N ASP A 223 -8.04 -9.25 -14.70
CA ASP A 223 -7.26 -8.74 -15.83
C ASP A 223 -7.43 -9.63 -17.07
N ILE A 224 -7.42 -10.96 -16.90
CA ILE A 224 -7.69 -11.90 -18.00
C ILE A 224 -9.14 -11.80 -18.50
N LYS A 225 -10.12 -11.65 -17.61
CA LYS A 225 -11.54 -11.52 -18.00
C LYS A 225 -11.79 -10.25 -18.81
N LEU A 226 -11.09 -9.16 -18.51
CA LEU A 226 -11.26 -7.87 -19.17
C LEU A 226 -10.41 -7.77 -20.45
N ASN A 227 -9.16 -8.22 -20.41
CA ASN A 227 -8.17 -7.97 -21.47
C ASN A 227 -7.77 -9.23 -22.26
N GLY A 228 -8.27 -10.41 -21.86
CA GLY A 228 -7.92 -11.69 -22.46
C GLY A 228 -6.58 -12.26 -21.97
N TYR A 229 -6.20 -13.41 -22.54
CA TYR A 229 -4.95 -14.11 -22.22
C TYR A 229 -3.95 -14.02 -23.39
N ASN A 230 -3.37 -12.85 -23.63
CA ASN A 230 -2.40 -12.65 -24.72
C ASN A 230 -0.96 -12.89 -24.24
N LEU A 231 -0.59 -14.17 -24.13
CA LEU A 231 0.75 -14.55 -23.65
C LEU A 231 1.88 -14.07 -24.56
N LYS A 232 1.67 -14.05 -25.89
CA LYS A 232 2.70 -13.67 -26.88
C LYS A 232 3.14 -12.22 -26.69
N ALA A 233 2.19 -11.29 -26.56
CA ALA A 233 2.48 -9.87 -26.33
C ALA A 233 3.21 -9.63 -25.00
N ARG A 234 2.92 -10.45 -23.98
CA ARG A 234 3.48 -10.31 -22.62
C ARG A 234 4.89 -10.86 -22.43
N GLN A 235 5.39 -11.72 -23.33
CA GLN A 235 6.68 -12.41 -23.15
C GLN A 235 7.86 -11.45 -22.88
N GLN A 236 7.93 -10.32 -23.60
CA GLN A 236 9.02 -9.35 -23.42
C GLN A 236 8.95 -8.68 -22.04
N GLN A 237 7.75 -8.29 -21.60
CA GLN A 237 7.53 -7.71 -20.27
C GLN A 237 7.93 -8.70 -19.17
N PHE A 238 7.54 -9.97 -19.30
CA PHE A 238 7.88 -11.01 -18.32
C PHE A 238 9.40 -11.22 -18.23
N LYS A 239 10.12 -11.23 -19.37
CA LYS A 239 11.60 -11.28 -19.38
C LYS A 239 12.21 -10.08 -18.64
N LYS A 240 11.67 -8.86 -18.80
CA LYS A 240 12.12 -7.66 -18.07
C LYS A 240 11.89 -7.80 -16.57
N GLU A 241 10.74 -8.31 -16.14
CA GLU A 241 10.42 -8.53 -14.72
C GLU A 241 11.33 -9.59 -14.06
N VAL A 242 11.66 -10.67 -14.77
CA VAL A 242 12.65 -11.65 -14.30
C VAL A 242 14.02 -11.00 -14.10
N LYS A 243 14.49 -10.17 -15.04
CA LYS A 243 15.76 -9.43 -14.90
C LYS A 243 15.77 -8.48 -13.70
N LYS A 244 14.62 -7.87 -13.38
CA LYS A 244 14.44 -7.02 -12.18
C LYS A 244 14.41 -7.81 -10.86
N GLY A 245 14.43 -9.15 -10.91
CA GLY A 245 14.52 -10.00 -9.72
C GLY A 245 13.19 -10.50 -9.17
N PHE A 246 12.11 -10.50 -9.98
CA PHE A 246 10.80 -11.02 -9.55
C PHE A 246 10.83 -12.49 -9.11
N ASN A 247 11.80 -13.29 -9.58
CA ASN A 247 11.95 -14.71 -9.26
C ASN A 247 12.82 -15.03 -8.02
N ARG A 248 13.17 -14.04 -7.18
CA ARG A 248 14.22 -14.24 -6.16
C ARG A 248 13.85 -15.23 -5.04
N GLU A 249 12.57 -15.40 -4.67
CA GLU A 249 12.15 -16.32 -3.59
C GLU A 249 10.76 -16.95 -3.85
N PRO A 250 10.64 -17.91 -4.79
CA PRO A 250 9.35 -18.48 -5.19
C PRO A 250 8.68 -19.37 -4.13
N LEU A 251 9.46 -19.89 -3.18
CA LEU A 251 9.05 -21.00 -2.31
C LEU A 251 8.45 -20.56 -0.95
N GLN A 252 8.78 -19.38 -0.43
CA GLN A 252 8.41 -19.03 0.95
C GLN A 252 7.03 -18.36 1.09
N ASN A 253 6.48 -17.74 0.03
CA ASN A 253 5.39 -16.75 0.20
C ASN A 253 4.16 -16.92 -0.70
N GLN A 254 3.99 -18.07 -1.37
CA GLN A 254 2.90 -18.30 -2.34
C GLN A 254 2.79 -17.18 -3.41
N GLN A 255 3.89 -16.47 -3.67
CA GLN A 255 3.95 -15.45 -4.70
C GLN A 255 4.00 -16.11 -6.07
N PRO A 256 3.27 -15.57 -7.07
CA PRO A 256 3.49 -15.97 -8.44
C PRO A 256 4.96 -15.73 -8.83
N PHE A 257 5.56 -16.69 -9.50
CA PHE A 257 6.91 -16.59 -10.07
C PHE A 257 6.88 -17.09 -11.51
N PHE A 258 7.91 -16.77 -12.30
CA PHE A 258 7.97 -17.19 -13.69
C PHE A 258 8.65 -18.55 -13.84
N ALA A 259 8.01 -19.46 -14.57
CA ALA A 259 8.57 -20.73 -15.02
C ALA A 259 8.50 -20.85 -16.56
N ARG A 260 9.38 -21.64 -17.15
CA ARG A 260 9.36 -21.92 -18.61
C ARG A 260 8.63 -23.21 -18.88
N ILE A 261 7.80 -23.22 -19.92
CA ILE A 261 7.13 -24.43 -20.39
C ILE A 261 8.17 -25.36 -21.02
N SER A 262 8.32 -26.56 -20.45
CA SER A 262 9.17 -27.63 -20.99
C SER A 262 8.38 -28.53 -21.94
N GLN A 263 7.15 -28.86 -21.56
CA GLN A 263 6.28 -29.76 -22.33
C GLN A 263 4.79 -29.47 -22.05
N ILE A 264 3.94 -29.66 -23.06
CA ILE A 264 2.49 -29.50 -22.97
C ILE A 264 1.85 -30.82 -23.42
N TYR A 265 1.06 -31.43 -22.54
CA TYR A 265 0.28 -32.62 -22.85
C TYR A 265 -1.18 -32.21 -23.05
N LYS A 266 -1.68 -32.34 -24.29
CA LYS A 266 -3.03 -31.93 -24.71
C LYS A 266 -4.05 -33.08 -24.71
N GLU A 267 -3.70 -34.22 -24.12
CA GLU A 267 -4.55 -35.41 -24.04
C GLU A 267 -5.91 -35.07 -23.40
N LYS A 268 -7.02 -35.53 -24.01
CA LYS A 268 -8.38 -35.23 -23.54
C LYS A 268 -8.63 -35.67 -22.10
N GLN A 269 -7.98 -36.75 -21.64
CA GLN A 269 -8.23 -37.32 -20.31
C GLN A 269 -7.40 -36.67 -19.19
N ARG A 270 -6.12 -36.33 -19.44
CA ARG A 270 -5.20 -35.82 -18.41
C ARG A 270 -4.32 -34.66 -18.92
N PRO A 271 -4.92 -33.50 -19.27
CA PRO A 271 -4.16 -32.35 -19.74
C PRO A 271 -3.25 -31.82 -18.63
N ARG A 272 -1.98 -31.58 -18.96
CA ARG A 272 -0.98 -31.08 -18.03
C ARG A 272 0.12 -30.28 -18.73
N ILE A 273 0.70 -29.33 -18.01
CA ILE A 273 1.88 -28.57 -18.44
C ILE A 273 3.02 -28.91 -17.50
N VAL A 274 4.18 -29.23 -18.07
CA VAL A 274 5.44 -29.41 -17.32
C VAL A 274 6.27 -28.15 -17.50
N VAL A 275 6.73 -27.59 -16.39
CA VAL A 275 7.53 -26.37 -16.37
C VAL A 275 8.83 -26.56 -15.62
N CYS A 276 9.84 -25.76 -15.98
CA CYS A 276 11.12 -25.72 -15.30
C CYS A 276 11.54 -24.28 -14.95
N TRP A 277 12.36 -24.15 -13.92
CA TRP A 277 13.06 -22.92 -13.53
C TRP A 277 14.48 -23.29 -13.07
N LYS A 278 15.29 -22.28 -12.71
CA LYS A 278 16.74 -22.45 -12.47
C LYS A 278 17.10 -23.59 -11.50
N ASN A 279 16.26 -23.83 -10.49
CA ASN A 279 16.55 -24.77 -9.40
C ASN A 279 15.43 -25.82 -9.21
N GLY A 280 14.67 -26.15 -10.25
CA GLY A 280 13.60 -27.15 -10.12
C GLY A 280 12.60 -27.21 -11.27
N GLY A 281 11.60 -28.06 -11.11
CA GLY A 281 10.52 -28.23 -12.07
C GLY A 281 9.21 -28.61 -11.38
N GLY A 282 8.10 -28.44 -12.10
CA GLY A 282 6.77 -28.66 -11.57
C GLY A 282 5.75 -28.99 -12.65
N ILE A 283 4.57 -29.40 -12.20
CA ILE A 283 3.46 -29.82 -13.07
C ILE A 283 2.24 -28.97 -12.73
N ILE A 284 1.59 -28.46 -13.77
CA ILE A 284 0.29 -27.80 -13.71
C ILE A 284 -0.73 -28.78 -14.30
N THR A 285 -1.65 -29.28 -13.47
CA THR A 285 -2.72 -30.20 -13.90
C THR A 285 -3.96 -29.43 -14.36
N TYR A 286 -5.01 -30.13 -14.80
CA TYR A 286 -6.32 -29.55 -15.07
C TYR A 286 -6.78 -28.58 -13.98
N GLN A 287 -6.72 -28.99 -12.71
CA GLN A 287 -7.13 -28.15 -11.58
C GLN A 287 -6.26 -26.89 -11.46
N GLY A 288 -4.95 -27.02 -11.72
CA GLY A 288 -4.01 -25.90 -11.71
C GLY A 288 -4.24 -24.88 -12.83
N MET A 289 -4.88 -25.28 -13.94
CA MET A 289 -5.19 -24.40 -15.08
C MET A 289 -6.62 -23.85 -15.03
N LYS A 290 -7.52 -24.53 -14.32
CA LYS A 290 -8.97 -24.30 -14.39
C LYS A 290 -9.36 -22.83 -14.24
N LYS A 291 -8.85 -22.13 -13.21
CA LYS A 291 -9.24 -20.73 -12.92
C LYS A 291 -8.84 -19.76 -14.03
N VAL A 292 -7.60 -19.85 -14.51
CA VAL A 292 -7.08 -18.98 -15.59
C VAL A 292 -7.77 -19.29 -16.91
N ALA A 293 -7.97 -20.58 -17.23
CA ALA A 293 -8.67 -20.99 -18.44
C ALA A 293 -10.15 -20.57 -18.43
N ASP A 294 -10.82 -20.64 -17.28
CA ASP A 294 -12.20 -20.14 -17.10
C ASP A 294 -12.29 -18.62 -17.29
N ALA A 295 -11.35 -17.86 -16.73
CA ALA A 295 -11.26 -16.41 -16.95
C ALA A 295 -11.05 -16.07 -18.44
N TRP A 296 -10.18 -16.79 -19.14
CA TRP A 296 -9.97 -16.62 -20.58
C TRP A 296 -11.23 -16.94 -21.39
N LEU A 297 -11.96 -17.99 -21.01
CA LEU A 297 -13.18 -18.37 -21.72
C LEU A 297 -14.28 -17.32 -21.54
N LYS A 298 -14.40 -16.75 -20.34
CA LYS A 298 -15.35 -15.67 -20.03
C LYS A 298 -15.06 -14.38 -20.80
N TRP A 299 -13.80 -14.05 -21.01
CA TRP A 299 -13.42 -12.95 -21.90
C TRP A 299 -13.91 -13.18 -23.34
N ARG A 300 -13.83 -14.43 -23.82
CA ARG A 300 -14.18 -14.77 -25.21
C ARG A 300 -15.68 -14.90 -25.47
N PHE A 301 -16.44 -15.46 -24.53
CA PHE A 301 -17.85 -15.84 -24.74
C PHE A 301 -18.83 -15.17 -23.75
N GLY A 302 -18.32 -14.36 -22.81
CA GLY A 302 -19.13 -13.70 -21.79
C GLY A 302 -19.14 -14.41 -20.43
N ASN A 303 -19.71 -13.75 -19.43
CA ASN A 303 -19.61 -14.16 -18.01
C ASN A 303 -20.24 -15.52 -17.67
N TRP A 304 -21.18 -16.01 -18.49
CA TRP A 304 -21.87 -17.29 -18.31
C TRP A 304 -21.03 -18.50 -18.74
N ALA A 305 -19.94 -18.28 -19.48
CA ALA A 305 -19.12 -19.36 -20.01
C ALA A 305 -18.29 -20.05 -18.91
N HIS A 306 -18.19 -21.38 -18.97
CA HIS A 306 -17.43 -22.19 -18.03
C HIS A 306 -16.48 -23.17 -18.69
N ILE A 307 -15.28 -23.29 -18.14
CA ILE A 307 -14.27 -24.17 -18.73
C ILE A 307 -14.62 -25.66 -18.57
N ASN A 308 -14.57 -26.40 -19.67
CA ASN A 308 -14.65 -27.85 -19.71
C ASN A 308 -13.40 -28.45 -20.36
N LYS A 309 -13.29 -29.78 -20.42
CA LYS A 309 -12.11 -30.47 -20.99
C LYS A 309 -11.88 -30.12 -22.48
N ARG A 310 -12.94 -29.92 -23.28
CA ARG A 310 -12.85 -29.57 -24.70
C ARG A 310 -12.26 -28.16 -24.89
N TYR A 311 -12.80 -27.17 -24.19
CA TYR A 311 -12.31 -25.79 -24.25
C TYR A 311 -10.92 -25.63 -23.64
N LEU A 312 -10.53 -26.49 -22.69
CA LEU A 312 -9.17 -26.47 -22.16
C LEU A 312 -8.13 -26.83 -23.22
N VAL A 313 -8.42 -27.77 -24.13
CA VAL A 313 -7.51 -28.07 -25.26
C VAL A 313 -7.34 -26.84 -26.16
N SER A 314 -8.42 -26.08 -26.38
CA SER A 314 -8.36 -24.80 -27.11
C SER A 314 -7.51 -23.76 -26.37
N PHE A 315 -7.67 -23.63 -25.05
CA PHE A 315 -6.83 -22.76 -24.22
C PHE A 315 -5.34 -23.12 -24.34
N LEU A 316 -5.00 -24.42 -24.27
CA LEU A 316 -3.63 -24.93 -24.38
C LEU A 316 -2.99 -24.64 -25.74
N SER A 317 -3.77 -24.43 -26.80
CA SER A 317 -3.23 -24.04 -28.11
C SER A 317 -2.69 -22.61 -28.15
N ASN A 318 -2.98 -21.79 -27.14
CA ASN A 318 -2.36 -20.47 -26.97
C ASN A 318 -0.95 -20.54 -26.35
N LEU A 319 -0.51 -21.72 -25.90
CA LEU A 319 0.76 -21.93 -25.21
C LEU A 319 1.74 -22.70 -26.11
N ARG A 320 3.03 -22.36 -26.01
CA ARG A 320 4.12 -23.02 -26.74
C ARG A 320 5.26 -23.42 -25.80
N LYS A 321 5.99 -24.48 -26.19
CA LYS A 321 7.23 -24.87 -25.50
C LYS A 321 8.20 -23.69 -25.51
N GLY A 322 8.83 -23.42 -24.37
CA GLY A 322 9.75 -22.30 -24.17
C GLY A 322 9.11 -21.01 -23.65
N ASP A 323 7.78 -20.88 -23.71
CA ASP A 323 7.07 -19.70 -23.19
C ASP A 323 7.32 -19.53 -21.69
N LEU A 324 7.51 -18.28 -21.28
CA LEU A 324 7.62 -17.90 -19.88
C LEU A 324 6.23 -17.60 -19.33
N ILE A 325 5.81 -18.33 -18.29
CA ILE A 325 4.48 -18.20 -17.69
C ILE A 325 4.56 -17.95 -16.17
N PRO A 326 3.68 -17.09 -15.61
CA PRO A 326 3.53 -16.96 -14.17
C PRO A 326 2.86 -18.21 -13.58
N VAL A 327 3.42 -18.76 -12.51
CA VAL A 327 2.92 -19.93 -11.80
C VAL A 327 2.99 -19.71 -10.28
N ARG A 328 2.15 -20.39 -9.53
CA ARG A 328 2.09 -20.34 -8.07
C ARG A 328 2.19 -21.76 -7.50
N MET A 329 2.89 -21.93 -6.39
CA MET A 329 2.95 -23.22 -5.68
C MET A 329 1.67 -23.45 -4.87
N VAL A 330 1.11 -24.67 -4.97
CA VAL A 330 -0.08 -25.08 -4.20
C VAL A 330 0.31 -25.93 -3.00
N THR A 331 1.25 -26.86 -3.18
CA THR A 331 1.85 -27.69 -2.11
C THR A 331 3.11 -28.40 -2.63
N SER A 332 4.07 -28.65 -1.74
CA SER A 332 5.20 -29.55 -2.00
C SER A 332 4.65 -30.98 -2.09
N SER A 333 4.81 -31.64 -3.23
CA SER A 333 4.44 -33.06 -3.35
C SER A 333 5.63 -33.94 -2.97
N GLU A 334 5.36 -35.05 -2.29
CA GLU A 334 6.30 -36.14 -1.98
C GLU A 334 6.90 -36.82 -3.24
N SER A 335 6.34 -36.60 -4.43
CA SER A 335 6.75 -37.25 -5.70
C SER A 335 7.88 -36.53 -6.45
N GLY A 336 8.65 -35.65 -5.80
CA GLY A 336 9.82 -34.98 -6.38
C GLY A 336 9.54 -33.87 -7.41
N ARG A 337 8.29 -33.65 -7.84
CA ARG A 337 7.88 -32.51 -8.71
C ARG A 337 6.82 -31.63 -8.02
N ALA A 338 7.03 -30.32 -8.00
CA ALA A 338 6.12 -29.38 -7.35
C ALA A 338 4.76 -29.31 -8.08
N ARG A 339 3.65 -29.29 -7.33
CA ARG A 339 2.31 -29.02 -7.88
C ARG A 339 2.08 -27.52 -7.96
N LEU A 340 1.73 -27.06 -9.17
CA LEU A 340 1.63 -25.66 -9.51
C LEU A 340 0.24 -25.29 -10.04
N GLU A 341 -0.14 -24.05 -9.80
CA GLU A 341 -1.28 -23.37 -10.40
C GLU A 341 -0.78 -22.34 -11.41
N LEU A 342 -1.45 -22.25 -12.55
CA LEU A 342 -1.22 -21.19 -13.52
C LEU A 342 -1.71 -19.86 -12.94
N SER A 343 -0.92 -18.81 -13.12
CA SER A 343 -1.23 -17.46 -12.63
C SER A 343 -1.05 -16.45 -13.77
N TRP A 344 -1.25 -15.18 -13.46
CA TRP A 344 -1.10 -14.08 -14.38
C TRP A 344 -0.47 -12.88 -13.67
N LEU A 345 0.38 -12.12 -14.35
CA LEU A 345 0.86 -10.85 -13.84
C LEU A 345 -0.04 -9.75 -14.42
N PRO A 346 -1.00 -9.23 -13.64
CA PRO A 346 -1.98 -8.26 -14.16
C PRO A 346 -1.33 -6.88 -14.34
N GLU A 347 -1.82 -6.14 -15.33
CA GLU A 347 -1.63 -4.69 -15.37
C GLU A 347 -2.60 -3.99 -14.43
N LEU A 348 -3.83 -4.52 -14.35
CA LEU A 348 -4.83 -4.09 -13.40
C LEU A 348 -4.27 -4.08 -11.97
N GLN A 349 -4.53 -3.00 -11.26
CA GLN A 349 -4.14 -2.82 -9.87
C GLN A 349 -5.37 -2.72 -8.98
N GLY A 350 -5.16 -2.87 -7.68
CA GLY A 350 -6.19 -2.70 -6.66
C GLY A 350 -5.56 -2.31 -5.33
N GLY A 351 -6.42 -2.06 -4.34
CA GLY A 351 -6.04 -1.83 -2.96
C GLY A 351 -7.02 -2.54 -2.03
N ILE A 352 -6.54 -2.98 -0.87
CA ILE A 352 -7.38 -3.50 0.21
C ILE A 352 -6.98 -2.80 1.50
N VAL A 353 -7.97 -2.34 2.24
CA VAL A 353 -7.86 -1.96 3.65
C VAL A 353 -8.86 -2.83 4.40
N VAL A 354 -8.41 -3.49 5.47
CA VAL A 354 -9.28 -4.24 6.38
C VAL A 354 -9.20 -3.57 7.74
N MET A 355 -10.35 -3.13 8.24
CA MET A 355 -10.48 -2.53 9.57
C MET A 355 -11.43 -3.36 10.42
N HIS A 356 -11.21 -3.36 11.73
CA HIS A 356 -12.12 -3.91 12.72
C HIS A 356 -11.98 -3.07 14.00
N ASP A 357 -13.11 -2.54 14.47
CA ASP A 357 -13.20 -1.63 15.63
C ASP A 357 -12.22 -0.44 15.54
N GLY A 358 -12.21 0.23 14.37
CA GLY A 358 -11.31 1.35 14.10
C GLY A 358 -9.83 0.98 13.91
N MET A 359 -9.44 -0.27 14.17
CA MET A 359 -8.06 -0.73 14.03
C MET A 359 -7.78 -1.30 12.64
N LEU A 360 -6.62 -0.94 12.07
CA LEU A 360 -6.14 -1.50 10.81
C LEU A 360 -5.64 -2.94 11.01
N LYS A 361 -6.33 -3.92 10.42
CA LYS A 361 -5.96 -5.35 10.51
C LYS A 361 -5.15 -5.83 9.31
N ALA A 362 -5.36 -5.25 8.14
CA ALA A 362 -4.55 -5.52 6.95
C ALA A 362 -4.58 -4.36 5.96
N MET A 363 -3.50 -4.21 5.19
CA MET A 363 -3.38 -3.21 4.13
C MET A 363 -2.56 -3.77 2.97
N VAL A 364 -3.12 -3.69 1.76
CA VAL A 364 -2.49 -4.15 0.53
C VAL A 364 -2.59 -3.05 -0.52
N GLY A 365 -1.46 -2.50 -0.95
CA GLY A 365 -1.40 -1.35 -1.87
C GLY A 365 -1.31 -1.70 -3.36
N GLY A 366 -1.40 -2.98 -3.70
CA GLY A 366 -1.36 -3.46 -5.09
C GLY A 366 -0.84 -4.88 -5.23
N PHE A 367 -0.75 -5.36 -6.47
CA PHE A 367 -0.34 -6.74 -6.77
C PHE A 367 1.09 -7.03 -6.26
N LYS A 368 2.03 -6.12 -6.53
CA LYS A 368 3.41 -6.22 -6.00
C LYS A 368 3.48 -5.88 -4.51
N ASN A 369 2.55 -5.05 -4.04
CA ASN A 369 2.43 -4.57 -2.67
C ASN A 369 3.67 -3.82 -2.15
N CYS A 370 4.27 -2.98 -3.00
CA CYS A 370 5.44 -2.15 -2.69
C CYS A 370 5.42 -0.86 -3.52
N PHE A 371 6.28 0.10 -3.15
CA PHE A 371 6.51 1.40 -3.79
C PHE A 371 5.37 2.41 -3.70
N PHE A 372 4.18 2.09 -4.21
CA PHE A 372 3.03 3.00 -4.22
C PHE A 372 1.82 2.35 -3.56
N ASN A 373 1.34 2.94 -2.46
CA ASN A 373 0.28 2.36 -1.65
C ASN A 373 -1.10 2.79 -2.14
N ARG A 374 -1.66 2.04 -3.10
CA ARG A 374 -2.99 2.34 -3.66
C ARG A 374 -4.14 2.22 -2.67
N ALA A 375 -3.91 1.61 -1.50
CA ALA A 375 -4.95 1.46 -0.50
C ALA A 375 -5.30 2.80 0.17
N VAL A 376 -4.35 3.73 0.25
CA VAL A 376 -4.52 5.02 0.95
C VAL A 376 -4.03 6.23 0.17
N ASP A 377 -3.07 6.07 -0.75
CA ASP A 377 -2.49 7.21 -1.50
C ASP A 377 -3.19 7.45 -2.84
N ALA A 378 -3.90 6.45 -3.38
CA ALA A 378 -4.55 6.58 -4.68
C ALA A 378 -5.90 7.29 -4.57
N LYS A 379 -5.90 8.61 -4.85
CA LYS A 379 -7.14 9.39 -5.00
C LYS A 379 -7.94 8.89 -6.21
N ARG A 380 -9.20 8.50 -5.98
CA ARG A 380 -10.13 7.99 -6.99
C ARG A 380 -11.52 8.58 -6.77
N GLN A 381 -12.29 8.70 -7.84
CA GLN A 381 -13.71 9.02 -7.73
C GLN A 381 -14.45 7.87 -7.04
N PHE A 382 -15.33 8.19 -6.09
CA PHE A 382 -16.07 7.20 -5.29
C PHE A 382 -17.16 6.47 -6.10
N GLY A 383 -17.66 7.07 -7.18
CA GLY A 383 -18.83 6.55 -7.90
C GLY A 383 -20.03 6.38 -6.96
N SER A 384 -20.85 5.35 -7.19
CA SER A 384 -22.04 5.07 -6.38
C SER A 384 -21.76 4.73 -4.91
N VAL A 385 -20.49 4.52 -4.51
CA VAL A 385 -20.12 4.32 -3.10
C VAL A 385 -20.41 5.56 -2.25
N PHE A 386 -20.60 6.73 -2.87
CA PHE A 386 -21.01 7.95 -2.16
C PHE A 386 -22.49 7.95 -1.73
N LYS A 387 -23.36 7.21 -2.43
CA LYS A 387 -24.82 7.29 -2.21
C LYS A 387 -25.29 6.99 -0.79
N PRO A 388 -24.71 6.02 -0.04
CA PRO A 388 -25.06 5.80 1.37
C PRO A 388 -24.95 7.07 2.23
N LEU A 389 -24.05 7.99 1.92
CA LEU A 389 -23.96 9.27 2.64
C LEU A 389 -25.18 10.15 2.37
N VAL A 390 -25.69 10.17 1.13
CA VAL A 390 -26.93 10.89 0.76
C VAL A 390 -28.12 10.31 1.50
N TYR A 391 -28.27 8.98 1.52
CA TYR A 391 -29.37 8.32 2.23
C TYR A 391 -29.28 8.50 3.76
N THR A 392 -28.06 8.47 4.32
CA THR A 392 -27.86 8.74 5.76
C THR A 392 -28.24 10.18 6.10
N ALA A 393 -27.85 11.14 5.26
CA ALA A 393 -28.26 12.53 5.42
C ALA A 393 -29.78 12.67 5.32
N ALA A 394 -30.43 12.03 4.34
CA ALA A 394 -31.89 12.05 4.20
C ALA A 394 -32.60 11.57 5.48
N LEU A 395 -32.16 10.45 6.07
CA LEU A 395 -32.71 9.93 7.32
C LEU A 395 -32.55 10.92 8.49
N GLN A 396 -31.42 11.62 8.56
CA GLN A 396 -31.20 12.69 9.57
C GLN A 396 -32.08 13.92 9.32
N LEU A 397 -32.49 14.14 8.07
CA LEU A 397 -33.32 15.26 7.63
C LEU A 397 -34.79 14.86 7.47
N LYS A 398 -35.27 13.95 8.33
CA LYS A 398 -36.68 13.51 8.45
C LYS A 398 -37.26 12.74 7.26
N TRP A 399 -36.45 12.24 6.34
CA TRP A 399 -36.92 11.27 5.36
C TRP A 399 -37.09 9.88 5.99
N ASN A 400 -38.06 9.11 5.51
CA ASN A 400 -38.30 7.73 5.91
C ASN A 400 -37.87 6.75 4.80
N ILE A 401 -37.43 5.54 5.17
CA ILE A 401 -37.03 4.48 4.24
C ILE A 401 -38.13 4.08 3.24
N LEU A 402 -39.41 4.30 3.58
CA LEU A 402 -40.57 4.03 2.71
C LEU A 402 -40.99 5.22 1.85
N ASP A 403 -40.38 6.40 2.03
CA ASP A 403 -40.70 7.56 1.21
C ASP A 403 -40.47 7.26 -0.27
N ILE A 404 -41.42 7.72 -1.08
CA ILE A 404 -41.39 7.57 -2.52
C ILE A 404 -40.52 8.66 -3.13
N LEU A 405 -39.61 8.25 -4.01
CA LEU A 405 -38.68 9.10 -4.74
C LEU A 405 -38.99 9.03 -6.23
N ASP A 406 -38.90 10.18 -6.91
CA ASP A 406 -38.99 10.25 -8.36
C ASP A 406 -37.73 9.59 -8.97
N ASN A 407 -37.95 8.58 -9.82
CA ASN A 407 -36.92 7.84 -10.54
C ASN A 407 -37.00 8.06 -12.05
N THR A 408 -37.48 9.23 -12.47
CA THR A 408 -37.54 9.64 -13.87
C THR A 408 -36.37 10.52 -14.27
N ARG A 409 -36.15 10.63 -15.59
CA ARG A 409 -35.09 11.46 -16.14
C ARG A 409 -35.54 12.92 -16.10
N GLY A 410 -35.06 13.65 -15.11
CA GLY A 410 -35.28 15.09 -14.96
C GLY A 410 -34.06 15.92 -15.33
N VAL A 411 -34.29 17.23 -15.48
CA VAL A 411 -33.24 18.25 -15.57
C VAL A 411 -32.93 18.73 -14.15
N PHE A 412 -31.66 18.76 -13.79
CA PHE A 412 -31.22 19.24 -12.49
C PHE A 412 -30.31 20.45 -12.70
N GLN A 413 -30.66 21.58 -12.11
CA GLN A 413 -29.87 22.79 -12.23
C GLN A 413 -29.24 23.12 -10.89
N PHE A 414 -27.92 23.37 -10.92
CA PHE A 414 -27.19 23.91 -9.79
C PHE A 414 -26.37 25.08 -10.30
N GLU A 415 -26.75 26.29 -9.88
CA GLU A 415 -26.23 27.56 -10.41
C GLU A 415 -26.34 27.62 -11.95
N ASP A 416 -25.24 27.87 -12.64
CA ASP A 416 -25.16 27.93 -14.10
C ASP A 416 -24.91 26.54 -14.73
N THR A 417 -24.87 25.48 -13.93
CA THR A 417 -24.66 24.12 -14.42
C THR A 417 -25.96 23.37 -14.54
N VAL A 418 -26.27 22.95 -15.76
CA VAL A 418 -27.37 22.01 -16.04
C VAL A 418 -26.82 20.58 -16.08
N TYR A 419 -27.41 19.70 -15.29
CA TYR A 419 -27.08 18.29 -15.21
C TYR A 419 -28.27 17.43 -15.64
N LEU A 420 -28.00 16.50 -16.57
CA LEU A 420 -28.99 15.56 -17.09
C LEU A 420 -28.48 14.14 -16.87
N PRO A 421 -28.81 13.51 -15.73
CA PRO A 421 -28.30 12.19 -15.41
C PRO A 421 -28.77 11.14 -16.41
N ARG A 422 -27.87 10.22 -16.76
CA ARG A 422 -28.17 9.02 -17.53
C ARG A 422 -28.01 7.81 -16.60
N PRO A 423 -29.07 7.04 -16.34
CA PRO A 423 -28.95 5.87 -15.48
C PRO A 423 -28.11 4.80 -16.17
N ASP A 424 -27.43 3.98 -15.37
CA ASP A 424 -26.63 2.85 -15.83
C ASP A 424 -27.47 1.67 -16.33
N HIS A 425 -28.78 1.68 -16.03
CA HIS A 425 -29.77 0.72 -16.47
C HIS A 425 -31.11 1.40 -16.72
N LYS A 426 -32.03 0.71 -17.41
CA LYS A 426 -33.40 1.22 -17.60
C LYS A 426 -34.17 1.10 -16.26
N PRO A 427 -34.71 2.20 -15.70
CA PRO A 427 -35.53 2.15 -14.50
C PRO A 427 -36.71 1.20 -14.67
N ARG A 428 -36.98 0.38 -13.65
CA ARG A 428 -38.14 -0.54 -13.65
C ARG A 428 -39.46 0.18 -13.40
N SER A 429 -39.40 1.26 -12.63
CA SER A 429 -40.53 2.09 -12.27
C SER A 429 -40.11 3.55 -12.33
N LYS A 430 -41.08 4.43 -12.57
CA LYS A 430 -40.91 5.88 -12.52
C LYS A 430 -40.77 6.40 -11.10
N GLU A 431 -41.22 5.63 -10.12
CA GLU A 431 -41.16 5.95 -8.69
C GLU A 431 -40.69 4.74 -7.91
N VAL A 432 -39.87 4.96 -6.90
CA VAL A 432 -39.30 3.90 -6.06
C VAL A 432 -39.21 4.36 -4.61
N SER A 433 -39.31 3.44 -3.66
CA SER A 433 -39.04 3.78 -2.25
C SER A 433 -37.56 4.09 -2.03
N MET A 434 -37.26 4.89 -0.99
CA MET A 434 -35.88 5.22 -0.63
C MET A 434 -35.03 3.98 -0.34
N VAL A 435 -35.60 2.97 0.33
CA VAL A 435 -34.94 1.68 0.56
C VAL A 435 -34.59 0.96 -0.74
N TRP A 436 -35.51 0.97 -1.73
CA TRP A 436 -35.24 0.37 -3.04
C TRP A 436 -34.13 1.13 -3.77
N ALA A 437 -34.22 2.46 -3.80
CA ALA A 437 -33.25 3.31 -4.46
C ALA A 437 -31.83 3.09 -3.91
N GLY A 438 -31.70 3.00 -2.58
CA GLY A 438 -30.44 2.69 -1.91
C GLY A 438 -29.95 1.27 -2.22
N ALA A 439 -30.82 0.26 -2.10
CA ALA A 439 -30.46 -1.14 -2.29
C ALA A 439 -30.10 -1.50 -3.75
N LYS A 440 -30.77 -0.87 -4.72
CA LYS A 440 -30.51 -1.08 -6.16
C LYS A 440 -29.58 -0.04 -6.76
N SER A 441 -29.14 0.94 -5.97
CA SER A 441 -28.29 2.03 -6.44
C SER A 441 -28.91 2.73 -7.66
N GLU A 442 -30.20 3.09 -7.57
CA GLU A 442 -30.91 3.86 -8.60
C GLU A 442 -30.26 5.25 -8.76
N ASN A 443 -29.81 5.62 -9.96
CA ASN A 443 -29.11 6.90 -10.17
C ASN A 443 -30.06 8.09 -10.09
N LEU A 444 -31.21 8.00 -10.76
CA LEU A 444 -32.14 9.12 -10.89
C LEU A 444 -32.77 9.47 -9.54
N ALA A 445 -33.33 8.49 -8.83
CA ALA A 445 -33.87 8.67 -7.49
C ALA A 445 -32.85 9.22 -6.48
N THR A 446 -31.57 8.83 -6.58
CA THR A 446 -30.54 9.37 -5.68
C THR A 446 -30.25 10.84 -5.97
N VAL A 447 -30.17 11.23 -7.25
CA VAL A 447 -29.93 12.63 -7.64
C VAL A 447 -31.14 13.48 -7.26
N TRP A 448 -32.35 12.97 -7.49
CA TRP A 448 -33.57 13.63 -7.06
C TRP A 448 -33.59 13.86 -5.55
N LEU A 449 -33.34 12.81 -4.75
CA LEU A 449 -33.27 12.93 -3.30
C LEU A 449 -32.22 13.94 -2.84
N LEU A 450 -31.06 13.98 -3.50
CA LEU A 450 -30.00 14.95 -3.20
C LEU A 450 -30.49 16.39 -3.33
N CYS A 451 -31.30 16.69 -4.35
CA CYS A 451 -31.88 18.02 -4.57
C CYS A 451 -33.00 18.36 -3.58
N HIS A 452 -33.66 17.36 -2.99
CA HIS A 452 -34.83 17.53 -2.12
C HIS A 452 -34.50 17.22 -0.64
N LEU A 453 -33.21 17.07 -0.28
CA LEU A 453 -32.79 16.60 1.05
C LEU A 453 -33.43 17.38 2.20
N THR A 454 -33.65 18.67 2.03
CA THR A 454 -34.15 19.58 3.06
C THR A 454 -35.66 19.81 3.04
N ASP A 455 -36.39 19.21 2.10
CA ASP A 455 -37.81 19.52 1.86
C ASP A 455 -38.74 19.09 3.00
N ARG A 456 -38.27 18.21 3.88
CA ARG A 456 -39.00 17.75 5.06
C ARG A 456 -38.76 18.61 6.30
N LEU A 457 -37.93 19.64 6.20
CA LEU A 457 -37.61 20.54 7.31
C LEU A 457 -38.52 21.76 7.33
N ASN A 458 -38.85 22.24 8.52
CA ASN A 458 -39.37 23.59 8.67
C ASN A 458 -38.22 24.63 8.62
N LEU A 459 -38.57 25.92 8.59
CA LEU A 459 -37.58 27.00 8.43
C LEU A 459 -36.55 27.06 9.57
N ASP A 460 -36.97 26.80 10.82
CA ASP A 460 -36.06 26.84 11.97
C ASP A 460 -35.07 25.66 11.94
N GLU A 461 -35.53 24.48 11.55
CA GLU A 461 -34.70 23.30 11.36
C GLU A 461 -33.72 23.49 10.19
N PHE A 462 -34.21 24.05 9.08
CA PHE A 462 -33.38 24.40 7.94
C PHE A 462 -32.27 25.40 8.34
N ARG A 463 -32.60 26.45 9.11
CA ARG A 463 -31.62 27.39 9.66
C ARG A 463 -30.58 26.71 10.54
N LYS A 464 -30.98 25.75 11.39
CA LYS A 464 -30.01 24.96 12.18
C LYS A 464 -29.04 24.19 11.29
N VAL A 465 -29.54 23.55 10.23
CA VAL A 465 -28.69 22.86 9.25
C VAL A 465 -27.73 23.84 8.58
N MET A 466 -28.24 24.99 8.11
CA MET A 466 -27.43 26.06 7.50
C MET A 466 -26.33 26.54 8.44
N ASN A 467 -26.60 26.67 9.74
CA ASN A 467 -25.59 26.99 10.74
C ASN A 467 -24.53 25.90 10.89
N ILE A 468 -24.93 24.63 10.98
CA ILE A 468 -24.01 23.48 11.08
C ILE A 468 -23.07 23.41 9.87
N VAL A 469 -23.58 23.64 8.66
CA VAL A 469 -22.77 23.64 7.44
C VAL A 469 -22.09 24.99 7.16
N ASN A 470 -22.20 25.94 8.08
CA ASN A 470 -21.63 27.29 7.99
C ASN A 470 -22.03 27.99 6.69
N LEU A 471 -23.32 27.94 6.37
CA LEU A 471 -23.97 28.63 5.27
C LEU A 471 -24.90 29.75 5.73
N ASP A 472 -25.20 29.88 7.02
CA ASP A 472 -25.99 31.01 7.55
C ASP A 472 -25.09 32.22 7.90
N GLN A 473 -25.68 33.40 7.98
CA GLN A 473 -24.99 34.63 8.40
C GLN A 473 -24.58 34.52 9.87
N GLN A 474 -23.34 34.87 10.19
CA GLN A 474 -22.83 34.84 11.57
C GLN A 474 -23.17 36.14 12.32
N ASP A 475 -23.32 36.09 13.65
CA ASP A 475 -23.79 37.22 14.47
C ASP A 475 -23.01 38.53 14.27
N ASN A 476 -21.69 38.44 14.04
CA ASN A 476 -20.80 39.60 13.83
C ASN A 476 -20.40 39.79 12.35
N GLU A 477 -21.11 39.16 11.42
CA GLU A 477 -20.83 39.23 9.99
C GLU A 477 -21.79 40.20 9.30
N SER A 478 -21.26 41.23 8.65
CA SER A 478 -22.10 42.08 7.78
C SER A 478 -22.65 41.29 6.60
N TYR A 479 -23.80 41.68 6.05
CA TYR A 479 -24.40 41.01 4.90
C TYR A 479 -23.46 40.94 3.68
N THR A 480 -22.64 41.98 3.46
CA THR A 480 -21.62 42.01 2.42
C THR A 480 -20.51 40.98 2.69
N ALA A 481 -20.06 40.86 3.93
CA ALA A 481 -19.08 39.85 4.33
C ALA A 481 -19.65 38.43 4.19
N TYR A 482 -20.91 38.21 4.56
CA TYR A 482 -21.63 36.96 4.38
C TYR A 482 -21.67 36.52 2.91
N LYS A 483 -22.13 37.39 2.01
CA LYS A 483 -22.12 37.10 0.56
C LYS A 483 -20.73 36.78 0.05
N LYS A 484 -19.72 37.56 0.45
CA LYS A 484 -18.33 37.33 0.06
C LYS A 484 -17.83 35.98 0.57
N ARG A 485 -18.15 35.60 1.81
CA ARG A 485 -17.79 34.31 2.40
C ARG A 485 -18.42 33.14 1.65
N LEU A 486 -19.72 33.20 1.35
CA LEU A 486 -20.40 32.14 0.60
C LEU A 486 -19.79 31.98 -0.80
N ARG A 487 -19.59 33.08 -1.52
CA ARG A 487 -18.96 33.06 -2.84
C ARG A 487 -17.53 32.50 -2.78
N ASP A 488 -16.68 33.07 -1.93
CA ASP A 488 -15.24 32.81 -1.96
C ASP A 488 -14.89 31.45 -1.32
N LYS A 489 -15.63 30.99 -0.29
CA LYS A 489 -15.35 29.72 0.41
C LYS A 489 -16.21 28.54 -0.05
N ARG A 490 -17.42 28.79 -0.55
CA ARG A 490 -18.39 27.74 -0.90
C ARG A 490 -18.74 27.73 -2.38
N GLY A 491 -18.33 28.76 -3.13
CA GLY A 491 -18.66 28.90 -4.55
C GLY A 491 -20.09 29.36 -4.80
N ILE A 492 -20.88 29.66 -3.76
CA ILE A 492 -22.31 29.97 -3.91
C ILE A 492 -22.48 31.44 -4.30
N VAL A 493 -23.05 31.68 -5.49
CA VAL A 493 -23.27 33.04 -6.02
C VAL A 493 -24.75 33.42 -5.99
N ILE A 494 -25.12 34.36 -5.13
CA ILE A 494 -26.48 34.92 -5.08
C ILE A 494 -26.56 36.10 -6.07
N ASN A 495 -27.02 35.84 -7.29
CA ASN A 495 -27.27 36.85 -8.32
C ASN A 495 -28.78 37.02 -8.58
N ASN A 496 -29.15 38.00 -9.43
CA ASN A 496 -30.55 38.24 -9.77
C ASN A 496 -31.24 37.04 -10.44
N MET A 497 -30.50 36.23 -11.20
CA MET A 497 -31.05 35.03 -11.84
C MET A 497 -31.40 33.96 -10.80
N ALA A 498 -30.52 33.72 -9.83
CA ALA A 498 -30.77 32.80 -8.72
C ALA A 498 -31.98 33.24 -7.88
N LEU A 499 -32.12 34.54 -7.62
CA LEU A 499 -33.30 35.08 -6.92
C LEU A 499 -34.59 34.90 -7.73
N LYS A 500 -34.56 35.15 -9.04
CA LYS A 500 -35.72 34.92 -9.92
C LYS A 500 -36.08 33.43 -9.99
N GLN A 501 -35.09 32.54 -10.10
CA GLN A 501 -35.31 31.09 -10.12
C GLN A 501 -35.90 30.60 -8.79
N ALA A 502 -35.44 31.14 -7.65
CA ALA A 502 -36.01 30.84 -6.34
C ALA A 502 -37.46 31.33 -6.22
N ALA A 503 -37.74 32.57 -6.64
CA ALA A 503 -39.09 33.11 -6.69
C ALA A 503 -40.01 32.26 -7.59
N PHE A 504 -39.53 31.86 -8.77
CA PHE A 504 -40.26 30.99 -9.68
C PHE A 504 -40.60 29.64 -9.02
N ASN A 505 -39.64 29.00 -8.34
CA ASN A 505 -39.89 27.75 -7.62
C ASN A 505 -40.94 27.90 -6.52
N LEU A 506 -40.92 29.01 -5.76
CA LEU A 506 -41.94 29.31 -4.76
C LEU A 506 -43.32 29.49 -5.40
N SER A 507 -43.40 30.19 -6.54
CA SER A 507 -44.65 30.36 -7.29
C SER A 507 -45.22 29.02 -7.78
N LYS A 508 -44.37 28.08 -8.22
CA LYS A 508 -44.82 26.73 -8.60
C LYS A 508 -45.52 26.00 -7.45
N GLU A 509 -44.95 26.08 -6.24
CA GLU A 509 -45.56 25.44 -5.06
C GLU A 509 -46.86 26.12 -4.65
N GLN A 510 -46.97 27.46 -4.77
CA GLN A 510 -48.20 28.19 -4.47
C GLN A 510 -49.34 27.81 -5.41
N VAL A 511 -49.08 27.71 -6.72
CA VAL A 511 -50.09 27.39 -7.75
C VAL A 511 -50.53 25.92 -7.69
N LYS A 512 -49.73 25.03 -7.09
CA LYS A 512 -50.00 23.60 -7.00
C LYS A 512 -51.38 23.28 -6.43
N THR A 513 -51.77 23.99 -5.38
CA THR A 513 -53.05 23.81 -4.70
C THR A 513 -54.21 24.21 -5.62
N ASP A 514 -54.09 25.32 -6.32
CA ASP A 514 -55.11 25.78 -7.28
C ASP A 514 -55.28 24.80 -8.44
N VAL A 515 -54.17 24.24 -8.95
CA VAL A 515 -54.18 23.24 -10.02
C VAL A 515 -54.90 21.96 -9.60
N ILE A 516 -54.67 21.50 -8.35
CA ILE A 516 -55.38 20.35 -7.77
C ILE A 516 -56.89 20.66 -7.68
N PHE A 517 -57.26 21.79 -7.08
CA PHE A 517 -58.67 22.15 -6.91
C PHE A 517 -59.41 22.46 -8.22
N SER A 518 -58.67 22.82 -9.27
CA SER A 518 -59.22 23.02 -10.62
C SER A 518 -59.37 21.72 -11.43
N GLY A 519 -58.98 20.56 -10.86
CA GLY A 519 -59.10 19.25 -11.52
C GLY A 519 -58.04 18.98 -12.59
N HIS A 520 -56.92 19.73 -12.60
CA HIS A 520 -55.85 19.61 -13.59
C HIS A 520 -54.59 18.91 -13.02
N GLU A 521 -54.80 17.84 -12.26
CA GLU A 521 -53.72 17.11 -11.57
C GLU A 521 -52.68 16.52 -12.52
N ASP A 522 -53.05 16.23 -13.77
CA ASP A 522 -52.17 15.73 -14.81
C ASP A 522 -51.04 16.73 -15.17
N ILE A 523 -51.29 18.03 -14.97
CA ILE A 523 -50.32 19.10 -15.24
C ILE A 523 -49.26 19.19 -14.13
N LEU A 524 -49.54 18.71 -12.91
CA LEU A 524 -48.62 18.82 -11.76
C LEU A 524 -47.24 18.22 -12.04
N LYS A 525 -47.22 17.15 -12.84
CA LYS A 525 -45.97 16.52 -13.25
C LYS A 525 -45.14 17.40 -14.19
N TYR A 526 -45.78 18.14 -15.08
CA TYR A 526 -45.09 19.09 -15.96
C TYR A 526 -44.63 20.32 -15.17
N LEU A 527 -45.48 20.81 -14.26
CA LEU A 527 -45.16 21.92 -13.37
C LEU A 527 -43.93 21.62 -12.52
N SER A 528 -43.83 20.42 -11.93
CA SER A 528 -42.66 20.05 -11.10
C SER A 528 -41.34 20.08 -11.89
N HIS A 529 -41.39 19.70 -13.17
CA HIS A 529 -40.22 19.68 -14.07
C HIS A 529 -39.92 21.03 -14.73
N LEU A 530 -40.77 22.04 -14.56
CA LEU A 530 -40.60 23.34 -15.19
C LEU A 530 -39.49 24.16 -14.53
N HIS A 531 -38.64 24.78 -15.33
CA HIS A 531 -37.55 25.66 -14.93
C HIS A 531 -37.78 27.06 -15.51
N LEU A 532 -37.31 28.11 -14.82
CA LEU A 532 -37.46 29.48 -15.31
C LEU A 532 -36.72 29.66 -16.64
N HIS A 533 -35.52 29.10 -16.73
CA HIS A 533 -34.68 29.10 -17.92
C HIS A 533 -33.75 27.87 -17.90
N ILE A 534 -33.54 27.25 -19.06
CA ILE A 534 -32.63 26.13 -19.24
C ILE A 534 -31.60 26.47 -20.32
N ASP A 535 -30.36 26.70 -19.90
CA ASP A 535 -29.26 26.83 -20.86
C ASP A 535 -28.78 25.44 -21.32
N THR A 536 -28.93 25.17 -22.62
CA THR A 536 -28.50 23.92 -23.26
C THR A 536 -27.21 24.07 -24.08
N SER A 537 -26.62 25.27 -24.14
CA SER A 537 -25.45 25.58 -24.98
C SER A 537 -24.24 24.71 -24.66
N GLY A 538 -24.04 24.36 -23.38
CA GLY A 538 -22.96 23.49 -22.92
C GLY A 538 -23.23 21.98 -23.01
N LEU A 539 -24.42 21.55 -23.41
CA LEU A 539 -24.83 20.14 -23.37
C LEU A 539 -24.74 19.45 -24.74
N LYS A 540 -24.07 18.29 -24.78
CA LYS A 540 -24.03 17.41 -25.97
C LYS A 540 -25.29 16.55 -26.04
N LEU A 541 -26.37 17.14 -26.55
CA LEU A 541 -27.69 16.50 -26.65
C LEU A 541 -28.02 16.13 -28.10
N LYS A 542 -28.75 15.02 -28.28
CA LYS A 542 -29.39 14.73 -29.57
C LYS A 542 -30.52 15.75 -29.84
N PRO A 543 -30.89 15.99 -31.11
CA PRO A 543 -31.97 16.94 -31.44
C PRO A 543 -33.30 16.65 -30.73
N GLU A 544 -33.66 15.38 -30.62
CA GLU A 544 -34.85 14.92 -29.88
C GLU A 544 -34.75 15.24 -28.38
N GLU A 545 -33.63 14.89 -27.75
CA GLU A 545 -33.38 15.20 -26.33
C GLU A 545 -33.44 16.70 -26.06
N LYS A 546 -32.88 17.52 -26.97
CA LYS A 546 -32.93 18.98 -26.86
C LYS A 546 -34.37 19.49 -26.95
N ARG A 547 -35.19 18.94 -27.85
CA ARG A 547 -36.61 19.30 -27.97
C ARG A 547 -37.38 18.94 -26.69
N ASP A 548 -37.16 17.74 -26.15
CA ASP A 548 -37.84 17.26 -24.96
C ASP A 548 -37.51 18.11 -23.73
N ILE A 549 -36.23 18.48 -23.56
CA ILE A 549 -35.77 19.32 -22.45
C ILE A 549 -36.34 20.74 -22.53
N LEU A 550 -36.31 21.34 -23.72
CA LEU A 550 -36.75 22.73 -23.88
C LEU A 550 -38.27 22.93 -23.72
N ARG A 551 -39.06 21.85 -23.65
CA ARG A 551 -40.48 21.93 -23.24
C ARG A 551 -40.64 22.32 -21.77
N PHE A 552 -39.59 22.18 -20.97
CA PHE A 552 -39.56 22.54 -19.56
C PHE A 552 -38.94 23.92 -19.30
N ASP A 553 -38.60 24.70 -20.33
CA ASP A 553 -38.12 26.08 -20.19
C ASP A 553 -39.32 27.05 -20.24
N PHE A 554 -39.62 27.69 -19.11
CA PHE A 554 -40.76 28.59 -18.98
C PHE A 554 -40.62 29.87 -19.82
N ASN A 555 -39.43 30.49 -19.84
CA ASN A 555 -39.21 31.70 -20.64
C ASN A 555 -39.40 31.42 -22.14
N ARG A 556 -39.04 30.22 -22.60
CA ARG A 556 -39.34 29.80 -23.96
C ARG A 556 -40.84 29.65 -24.19
N LEU A 557 -41.58 29.03 -23.26
CA LEU A 557 -43.03 28.88 -23.39
C LEU A 557 -43.77 30.22 -23.42
N LEU A 558 -43.26 31.26 -22.74
CA LEU A 558 -43.82 32.61 -22.81
C LEU A 558 -43.65 33.28 -24.19
N GLN A 559 -42.66 32.84 -24.97
CA GLN A 559 -42.36 33.40 -26.30
C GLN A 559 -42.98 32.60 -27.45
N ALA A 560 -43.48 31.40 -27.15
CA ALA A 560 -44.12 30.49 -28.09
C ALA A 560 -45.63 30.68 -28.07
#